data_AF-A0A447JD38-F1
#
_entry.id   AF-A0A447JD38-F1
#
_cell.length_a   1.000
_cell.length_b   1.000
_cell.length_c   1.000
_cell.angle_alpha   90.00
_cell.angle_beta   90.00
_cell.angle_gamma   90.00
#
_symmetry.space_group_name_H-M   'P 1'
#
loop_
_entity.id
_entity.type
_entity.pdbx_description
1 polymer ?
#
loop_
_entity_poly.entity_id
_entity_poly.type
_entity_poly.pdbx_seq_one_letter_code
_entity_poly.pdbx_strand_id
1 'polypeptide(L)'
;MLIGDPKQAIYAFRGADIFTYMKARSEVSAHYTLDTNWRSAPGMVNSVNKLFSQMNDAFMFRDIPFSPVKFAPRNQSLQFKVNDAPQPAMTLWLMEGESCGSGDYQSYMAQVCATQIRDWLRAGQTGDALLTNGDSFAARSRLGYQRVGAQQA
;
A
#
# COMPACT_ATOMS: atom_id res chain seq x y z
N MET A 1 4.36 27.04 -12.33
CA MET A 1 4.10 26.13 -11.19
C MET A 1 4.31 24.71 -11.68
N LEU A 2 5.25 23.97 -11.10
CA LEU A 2 5.51 22.56 -11.42
C LEU A 2 5.11 21.71 -10.21
N ILE A 3 4.33 20.66 -10.44
CA ILE A 3 3.83 19.75 -9.39
C ILE A 3 4.18 18.32 -9.81
N GLY A 4 4.79 17.56 -8.91
CA GLY A 4 5.13 16.16 -9.14
C GLY A 4 5.77 15.53 -7.92
N ASP A 5 5.98 14.21 -7.98
CA ASP A 5 6.71 13.47 -6.96
C ASP A 5 7.85 12.67 -7.62
N PRO A 6 9.12 13.09 -7.47
CA PRO A 6 10.26 12.38 -8.07
C PRO A 6 10.43 10.96 -7.52
N LYS A 7 9.88 10.66 -6.34
CA LYS A 7 9.89 9.30 -5.76
C LYS A 7 9.04 8.30 -6.55
N GLN A 8 8.17 8.79 -7.45
CA GLN A 8 7.23 7.99 -8.26
C GLN A 8 7.62 7.96 -9.76
N ALA A 9 8.82 8.42 -10.13
CA ALA A 9 9.27 8.47 -11.52
C ALA A 9 9.64 7.06 -12.06
N ILE A 10 8.64 6.30 -12.53
CA ILE A 10 8.80 4.90 -12.97
C ILE A 10 8.70 4.67 -14.49
N TYR A 11 8.55 5.74 -15.29
CA TYR A 11 8.29 5.65 -16.73
C TYR A 11 9.54 5.84 -17.62
N ALA A 12 10.71 5.39 -17.16
CA ALA A 12 11.97 5.51 -17.92
C ALA A 12 11.88 4.89 -19.32
N PHE A 13 11.15 3.77 -19.47
CA PHE A 13 10.91 3.10 -20.75
C PHE A 13 10.08 3.92 -21.75
N ARG A 14 9.44 5.01 -21.32
CA ARG A 14 8.72 5.97 -22.17
C ARG A 14 9.51 7.26 -22.42
N GLY A 15 10.81 7.27 -22.09
CA GLY A 15 11.68 8.43 -22.25
C GLY A 15 11.54 9.49 -21.15
N ALA A 16 10.87 9.17 -20.02
CA ALA A 16 10.89 10.05 -18.87
C ALA A 16 12.30 10.07 -18.24
N ASP A 17 12.85 11.26 -18.04
CA ASP A 17 14.20 11.45 -17.50
C ASP A 17 14.16 12.15 -16.14
N ILE A 18 14.63 11.43 -15.11
CA ILE A 18 14.72 11.95 -13.74
C ILE A 18 15.80 13.03 -13.61
N PHE A 19 16.85 13.02 -14.44
CA PHE A 19 17.91 14.03 -14.40
C PHE A 19 17.41 15.39 -14.86
N THR A 20 16.52 15.42 -15.85
CA THR A 20 15.81 16.64 -16.26
C THR A 20 15.02 17.25 -15.09
N TYR A 21 14.33 16.42 -14.28
CA TYR A 21 13.67 16.91 -13.06
C TYR A 21 14.69 17.47 -12.05
N MET A 22 15.79 16.76 -11.78
CA MET A 22 16.80 17.20 -10.82
C MET A 22 17.46 18.52 -11.24
N LYS A 23 17.71 18.72 -12.54
CA LYS A 23 18.19 19.98 -13.10
C LYS A 23 17.16 21.10 -12.93
N ALA A 24 15.90 20.87 -13.30
CA ALA A 24 14.84 21.87 -13.13
C ALA A 24 14.64 22.23 -11.64
N ARG A 25 14.81 21.26 -10.74
CA ARG A 25 14.78 21.48 -9.30
C ARG A 25 15.93 22.36 -8.84
N SER A 26 17.17 22.11 -9.29
CA SER A 26 18.33 22.90 -8.85
C SER A 26 18.31 24.35 -9.35
N GLU A 27 17.59 24.63 -10.44
CA GLU A 27 17.39 25.98 -10.99
C GLU A 27 16.32 26.79 -10.24
N VAL A 28 15.58 26.19 -9.30
CA VAL A 28 14.48 26.83 -8.56
C VAL A 28 14.76 26.81 -7.07
N SER A 29 14.74 27.97 -6.40
CA SER A 29 14.97 28.06 -4.95
C SER A 29 13.76 27.67 -4.09
N ALA A 30 12.54 27.87 -4.60
CA ALA A 30 11.32 27.58 -3.87
C ALA A 30 10.91 26.10 -4.03
N HIS A 31 10.85 25.39 -2.91
CA HIS A 31 10.39 23.99 -2.85
C HIS A 31 9.26 23.84 -1.85
N TYR A 32 8.21 23.13 -2.25
CA TYR A 32 7.04 22.90 -1.41
C TYR A 32 6.75 21.40 -1.31
N THR A 33 6.30 20.96 -0.14
CA THR A 33 5.91 19.58 0.12
C THR A 33 4.53 19.52 0.77
N LEU A 34 3.81 18.43 0.52
CA LEU A 34 2.58 18.12 1.24
C LEU A 34 2.93 17.14 2.37
N ASP A 35 2.82 17.61 3.62
CA ASP A 35 3.33 16.88 4.78
C ASP A 35 2.34 15.86 5.36
N THR A 36 1.10 15.80 4.85
CA THR A 36 0.01 15.00 5.40
C THR A 36 -0.57 14.07 4.33
N ASN A 37 -0.54 12.76 4.61
CA ASN A 37 -1.21 11.73 3.84
C ASN A 37 -2.68 11.60 4.27
N TRP A 38 -3.59 11.96 3.35
CA TRP A 38 -5.04 11.96 3.57
C TRP A 38 -5.75 10.68 3.12
N ARG A 39 -5.01 9.68 2.63
CA ARG A 39 -5.57 8.48 1.97
C ARG A 39 -5.45 7.22 2.82
N SER A 40 -4.40 7.11 3.63
CA SER A 40 -4.01 5.84 4.25
C SER A 40 -4.20 5.85 5.76
N ALA A 41 -4.26 4.64 6.34
CA ALA A 41 -4.27 4.40 7.78
C ALA A 41 -2.94 4.81 8.44
N PRO A 42 -2.95 5.15 9.75
CA PRO A 42 -1.74 5.47 10.50
C PRO A 42 -0.66 4.41 10.39
N GLY A 43 -1.03 3.13 10.55
CA GLY A 43 -0.10 2.01 10.44
C GLY A 43 0.59 1.95 9.07
N MET A 44 -0.14 2.19 7.97
CA MET A 44 0.44 2.20 6.62
C MET A 44 1.44 3.34 6.45
N VAL A 45 1.07 4.56 6.86
CA VAL A 45 1.95 5.73 6.77
C VAL A 45 3.21 5.51 7.59
N ASN A 46 3.07 5.00 8.82
CA ASN A 46 4.19 4.73 9.72
C ASN A 46 5.13 3.65 9.19
N SER A 47 4.60 2.55 8.63
CA SER A 47 5.44 1.49 8.05
C SER A 47 6.25 1.98 6.84
N VAL A 48 5.63 2.75 5.94
CA VAL A 48 6.33 3.34 4.78
C VAL A 48 7.37 4.36 5.23
N ASN A 49 7.01 5.26 6.16
CA ASN A 49 7.97 6.21 6.75
C ASN A 49 9.16 5.48 7.36
N LYS A 50 8.91 4.44 8.16
CA LYS A 50 9.97 3.66 8.81
C LYS A 50 10.88 2.99 7.79
N LEU A 51 10.32 2.37 6.75
CA LEU A 51 11.09 1.68 5.71
C LEU A 51 12.02 2.64 4.96
N PHE A 52 11.50 3.77 4.47
CA PHE A 52 12.30 4.72 3.69
C PHE A 52 13.16 5.65 4.54
N SER A 53 12.98 5.69 5.87
CA SER A 53 13.87 6.45 6.77
C SER A 53 15.08 5.64 7.24
N GLN A 54 15.25 4.39 6.81
CA GLN A 54 16.42 3.57 7.19
C GLN A 54 17.73 4.08 6.59
N MET A 55 17.68 4.88 5.53
CA MET A 55 18.84 5.44 4.85
C MET A 55 18.60 6.92 4.54
N ASN A 56 19.66 7.72 4.59
CA ASN A 56 19.59 9.15 4.24
C ASN A 56 19.23 9.34 2.75
N ASP A 57 19.79 8.50 1.89
CA ASP A 57 19.59 8.54 0.43
C ASP A 57 18.73 7.34 -0.03
N ALA A 58 17.52 7.20 0.52
CA ALA A 58 16.65 6.05 0.28
C ALA A 58 16.25 5.83 -1.20
N PHE A 59 16.35 6.87 -2.02
CA PHE A 59 16.13 6.83 -3.48
C PHE A 59 17.43 6.96 -4.27
N MET A 60 18.57 6.63 -3.66
CA MET A 60 19.95 6.67 -4.20
C MET A 60 20.48 8.06 -4.59
N PHE A 61 19.61 9.02 -4.88
CA PHE A 61 19.96 10.40 -5.24
C PHE A 61 19.65 11.37 -4.11
N ARG A 62 20.63 12.18 -3.70
CA ARG A 62 20.46 13.25 -2.69
C ARG A 62 19.42 14.28 -3.10
N ASP A 63 19.30 14.54 -4.39
CA ASP A 63 18.30 15.44 -4.98
C ASP A 63 16.87 14.88 -4.93
N ILE A 64 16.69 13.64 -4.47
CA ILE A 64 15.40 12.98 -4.25
C ILE A 64 15.31 12.57 -2.77
N PRO A 65 15.20 13.55 -1.85
CA PRO A 65 15.11 13.27 -0.42
C PRO A 65 13.77 12.60 -0.09
N PHE A 66 13.80 11.72 0.90
CA PHE A 66 12.61 11.23 1.56
C PHE A 66 12.33 12.07 2.80
N SER A 67 11.13 12.67 2.87
CA SER A 67 10.64 13.36 4.07
C SER A 67 9.42 12.59 4.59
N PRO A 68 9.47 12.04 5.82
CA PRO A 68 8.32 11.40 6.43
C PRO A 68 7.10 12.30 6.46
N VAL A 69 5.92 11.71 6.24
CA VAL A 69 4.64 12.44 6.26
C VAL A 69 3.76 12.01 7.43
N LYS A 70 2.89 12.89 7.89
CA LYS A 70 1.86 12.61 8.89
C LYS A 70 0.71 11.84 8.24
N PHE A 71 -0.05 11.07 9.02
CA PHE A 71 -1.37 10.61 8.60
C PHE A 71 -2.43 11.66 8.97
N ALA A 72 -3.50 11.77 8.19
CA ALA A 72 -4.59 12.69 8.51
C ALA A 72 -5.39 12.21 9.75
N PRO A 73 -5.78 13.11 10.67
CA PRO A 73 -6.55 12.74 11.87
C PRO A 73 -7.84 11.97 11.58
N ARG A 74 -8.53 12.29 10.48
CA ARG A 74 -9.76 11.59 10.06
C ARG A 74 -9.54 10.09 9.76
N ASN A 75 -8.30 9.68 9.52
CA ASN A 75 -7.94 8.31 9.21
C ASN A 75 -7.47 7.52 10.45
N GLN A 76 -7.43 8.14 11.64
CA GLN A 76 -6.85 7.56 12.87
C GLN A 76 -7.40 6.16 13.20
N SER A 77 -8.67 5.94 12.89
CA SER A 77 -9.45 4.74 13.18
C SER A 77 -9.43 3.69 12.06
N LEU A 78 -8.78 3.97 10.92
CA LEU A 78 -8.66 3.00 9.83
C LEU A 78 -7.86 1.77 10.28
N GLN A 79 -8.52 0.61 10.33
CA GLN A 79 -7.89 -0.66 10.71
C GLN A 79 -8.45 -1.84 9.92
N PHE A 80 -7.60 -2.85 9.72
CA PHE A 80 -7.97 -4.18 9.24
C PHE A 80 -7.91 -5.16 10.41
N LYS A 81 -8.97 -5.92 10.63
CA LYS A 81 -9.05 -6.95 11.67
C LYS A 81 -9.40 -8.30 11.06
N VAL A 82 -8.85 -9.37 11.63
CA VAL A 82 -9.22 -10.76 11.34
C VAL A 82 -9.43 -11.45 12.69
N ASN A 83 -10.58 -12.07 12.91
CA ASN A 83 -11.00 -12.66 14.19
C ASN A 83 -10.84 -11.65 15.36
N ASP A 84 -11.33 -10.42 15.14
CA ASP A 84 -11.19 -9.26 16.04
C ASP A 84 -9.75 -8.80 16.38
N ALA A 85 -8.74 -9.51 15.89
CA ALA A 85 -7.34 -9.14 16.07
C ALA A 85 -6.88 -8.14 14.99
N PRO A 86 -6.34 -6.97 15.37
CA PRO A 86 -5.75 -6.03 14.42
C PRO A 86 -4.61 -6.68 13.64
N GLN A 87 -4.66 -6.56 12.32
CA GLN A 87 -3.58 -7.02 11.45
C GLN A 87 -2.52 -5.92 11.30
N PRO A 88 -1.22 -6.29 11.21
CA PRO A 88 -0.17 -5.33 10.92
C PRO A 88 -0.40 -4.68 9.55
N ALA A 89 -0.06 -3.40 9.44
CA ALA A 89 -0.23 -2.66 8.19
C ALA A 89 0.73 -3.13 7.08
N MET A 90 1.88 -3.70 7.44
CA MET A 90 2.86 -4.21 6.50
C MET A 90 3.39 -5.56 7.00
N THR A 91 3.23 -6.60 6.20
CA THR A 91 3.77 -7.93 6.43
C THR A 91 4.68 -8.29 5.27
N LEU A 92 5.92 -8.68 5.57
CA LEU A 92 6.87 -9.20 4.58
C LEU A 92 6.85 -10.73 4.68
N TRP A 93 6.50 -11.38 3.58
CA TRP A 93 6.56 -12.84 3.46
C TRP A 93 7.94 -13.24 2.97
N LEU A 94 8.57 -14.17 3.69
CA LEU A 94 9.92 -14.64 3.41
C LEU A 94 9.87 -16.12 3.05
N MET A 95 10.45 -16.49 1.91
CA MET A 95 10.70 -17.88 1.56
C MET A 95 11.91 -18.36 2.36
N GLU A 96 11.78 -19.50 3.04
CA GLU A 96 12.91 -20.12 3.73
C GLU A 96 13.94 -20.69 2.73
N GLY A 97 15.19 -20.80 3.19
CA GLY A 97 16.32 -21.32 2.40
C GLY A 97 17.42 -20.28 2.19
N GLU A 98 18.62 -20.75 1.88
CA GLU A 98 19.79 -19.89 1.66
C GLU A 98 19.89 -19.36 0.21
N SER A 99 19.24 -20.05 -0.73
CA SER A 99 19.19 -19.65 -2.14
C SER A 99 17.88 -20.11 -2.78
N CYS A 100 17.36 -19.32 -3.71
CA CYS A 100 16.21 -19.70 -4.53
C CYS A 100 16.41 -19.26 -5.97
N GLY A 101 15.99 -20.09 -6.92
CA GLY A 101 15.85 -19.69 -8.32
C GLY A 101 14.70 -18.68 -8.47
N SER A 102 14.79 -17.77 -9.43
CA SER A 102 13.74 -16.77 -9.68
C SER A 102 12.38 -17.42 -9.99
N GLY A 103 12.36 -18.53 -10.72
CA GLY A 103 11.14 -19.28 -11.03
C GLY A 103 10.51 -19.95 -9.80
N ASP A 104 11.33 -20.54 -8.93
CA ASP A 104 10.86 -21.17 -7.69
C ASP A 104 10.29 -20.13 -6.74
N TYR A 105 11.00 -19.01 -6.56
CA TYR A 105 10.55 -17.88 -5.75
C TYR A 105 9.22 -17.33 -6.24
N GLN A 106 9.08 -17.11 -7.55
CA GLN A 106 7.83 -16.62 -8.14
C GLN A 106 6.67 -17.59 -7.90
N SER A 107 6.91 -18.88 -8.12
CA SER A 107 5.87 -19.91 -7.94
C SER A 107 5.44 -20.02 -6.47
N TYR A 108 6.41 -20.04 -5.55
CA TYR A 108 6.16 -20.09 -4.11
C TYR A 108 5.39 -18.84 -3.64
N MET A 109 5.86 -17.64 -3.99
CA MET A 109 5.21 -16.40 -3.58
C MET A 109 3.83 -16.21 -4.21
N ALA A 110 3.61 -16.69 -5.44
CA ALA A 110 2.29 -16.73 -6.05
C ALA A 110 1.33 -17.61 -5.25
N GLN A 111 1.78 -18.77 -4.77
CA GLN A 111 0.97 -19.66 -3.94
C GLN A 111 0.66 -19.05 -2.57
N VAL A 112 1.63 -18.42 -1.92
CA VAL A 112 1.42 -17.67 -0.67
C VAL A 112 0.39 -16.57 -0.88
N CYS A 113 0.54 -15.76 -1.94
CA CYS A 113 -0.38 -14.69 -2.28
C CYS A 113 -1.81 -15.20 -2.50
N ALA A 114 -1.99 -16.24 -3.32
CA ALA A 114 -3.29 -16.83 -3.59
C ALA A 114 -3.96 -17.39 -2.32
N THR A 115 -3.16 -18.00 -1.44
CA THR A 115 -3.61 -18.52 -0.15
C THR A 115 -4.13 -17.40 0.75
N GLN A 116 -3.36 -16.31 0.89
CA GLN A 116 -3.77 -15.16 1.71
C GLN A 116 -5.03 -14.48 1.17
N ILE A 117 -5.13 -14.29 -0.15
CA ILE A 117 -6.33 -13.73 -0.78
C ILE A 117 -7.54 -14.62 -0.49
N ARG A 118 -7.42 -15.94 -0.70
CA ARG A 118 -8.49 -16.91 -0.42
C ARG A 118 -8.93 -16.82 1.05
N ASP A 119 -7.98 -16.78 1.98
CA ASP A 119 -8.28 -16.81 3.41
C ASP A 119 -8.97 -15.52 3.87
N TRP A 120 -8.51 -14.36 3.41
CA TRP A 120 -9.19 -13.08 3.67
C TRP A 120 -10.58 -13.00 3.03
N LEU A 121 -10.75 -13.51 1.80
CA LEU A 121 -12.07 -13.53 1.15
C LEU A 121 -13.05 -14.45 1.89
N ARG A 122 -12.60 -15.63 2.34
CA ARG A 122 -13.42 -16.54 3.13
C ARG A 122 -13.80 -15.93 4.48
N ALA A 123 -12.84 -15.39 5.21
CA ALA A 123 -13.09 -14.72 6.48
C ALA A 123 -13.99 -13.47 6.31
N GLY A 124 -13.87 -12.75 5.18
CA GLY A 124 -14.74 -11.62 4.88
C GLY A 124 -16.19 -12.04 4.62
N GLN A 125 -16.42 -13.23 4.04
CA GLN A 125 -17.76 -13.79 3.82
C GLN A 125 -18.44 -14.21 5.14
N THR A 126 -17.68 -14.69 6.11
CA THR A 126 -18.18 -15.06 7.45
C THR A 126 -18.26 -13.87 8.41
N GLY A 127 -17.71 -12.71 8.03
CA GLY A 127 -17.67 -11.51 8.86
C GLY A 127 -16.49 -11.47 9.84
N ASP A 128 -15.58 -12.43 9.76
CA ASP A 128 -14.40 -12.54 10.61
C ASP A 128 -13.26 -11.61 10.16
N ALA A 129 -13.26 -11.15 8.90
CA ALA A 129 -12.30 -10.17 8.38
C ALA A 129 -13.00 -8.85 8.02
N LEU A 130 -12.62 -7.76 8.71
CA LEU A 130 -13.32 -6.47 8.65
C LEU A 130 -12.37 -5.30 8.42
N LEU A 131 -12.78 -4.37 7.55
CA LEU A 131 -12.17 -3.04 7.38
C LEU A 131 -13.03 -2.02 8.12
N THR A 132 -12.39 -1.21 8.97
CA THR A 132 -13.07 -0.18 9.76
C THR A 132 -12.76 1.21 9.21
N ASN A 133 -13.81 2.01 9.02
CA ASN A 133 -13.71 3.44 8.72
C ASN A 133 -14.23 4.22 9.92
N GLY A 134 -13.66 5.40 10.20
CA GLY A 134 -13.88 6.14 11.44
C GLY A 134 -15.30 6.53 11.81
N ASP A 135 -16.25 6.36 10.90
CA ASP A 135 -17.67 6.40 11.16
C ASP A 135 -18.31 5.16 10.53
N SER A 136 -18.96 4.34 11.36
CA SER A 136 -19.68 3.10 11.02
C SER A 136 -18.83 1.91 10.54
N PHE A 137 -19.09 0.76 11.16
CA PHE A 137 -18.76 -0.55 10.61
C PHE A 137 -19.41 -0.68 9.23
N ALA A 138 -18.68 -0.32 8.18
CA ALA A 138 -19.00 -0.76 6.84
C ALA A 138 -18.59 -2.24 6.72
N ALA A 139 -19.23 -3.10 7.52
CA ALA A 139 -19.58 -4.41 7.02
C ALA A 139 -20.51 -4.15 5.83
N ARG A 140 -19.92 -4.00 4.63
CA ARG A 140 -20.64 -4.24 3.39
C ARG A 140 -20.94 -5.74 3.32
N SER A 141 -21.76 -6.22 4.26
CA SER A 141 -22.43 -7.49 4.14
C SER A 141 -23.48 -7.34 3.03
N ARG A 142 -23.54 -8.35 2.15
CA ARG A 142 -24.33 -8.46 0.92
C ARG A 142 -23.72 -7.85 -0.35
N LEU A 143 -22.74 -8.56 -0.90
CA LEU A 143 -22.85 -8.93 -2.32
C LEU A 143 -24.11 -9.80 -2.45
N GLY A 144 -25.16 -9.24 -3.06
CA GLY A 144 -26.41 -9.92 -3.30
C GLY A 144 -26.22 -11.12 -4.21
N TYR A 145 -26.17 -12.32 -3.63
CA TYR A 145 -26.53 -13.54 -4.34
C TYR A 145 -28.06 -13.63 -4.32
N GLN A 146 -28.74 -12.92 -5.23
CA GLN A 146 -30.12 -13.26 -5.55
C GLN A 146 -30.08 -14.60 -6.28
N ARG A 147 -30.42 -15.67 -5.57
CA ARG A 147 -30.94 -16.89 -6.21
C ARG A 147 -32.14 -16.46 -7.03
N VAL A 148 -32.01 -16.44 -8.35
CA VAL A 148 -33.17 -16.47 -9.23
C VAL A 148 -33.86 -17.79 -8.94
N GLY A 149 -35.02 -17.70 -8.29
CA GLY A 149 -35.86 -18.85 -8.01
C GLY A 149 -36.25 -19.52 -9.31
N ALA A 150 -36.19 -20.85 -9.30
CA ALA A 150 -36.92 -21.66 -10.24
C ALA A 150 -38.40 -21.24 -10.17
N GLN A 151 -38.93 -20.74 -11.28
CA GLN A 151 -40.36 -20.72 -11.53
C GLN A 151 -40.63 -21.71 -12.65
N GLN A 152 -41.44 -22.70 -12.27
CA GLN A 152 -42.09 -23.67 -13.12
C GLN A 152 -42.93 -22.95 -14.18
N ALA A 153 -42.82 -23.41 -15.43
CA ALA A 153 -43.89 -23.51 -16.41
C ALA A 153 -43.48 -24.60 -17.41
#